data_AF-A0A1C3UXU9-F1
#
_entry.id   AF-A0A1C3UXU9-F1
#
_cell.length_a   1.000
_cell.length_b   1.000
_cell.length_c   1.000
_cell.angle_alpha   90.00
_cell.angle_beta   90.00
_cell.angle_gamma   90.00
#
_symmetry.space_group_name_H-M   'P 1'
#
loop_
_entity.id
_entity.type
_entity.pdbx_description
1 polymer ?
#
loop_
_entity_poly.entity_id
_entity_poly.type
_entity_poly.pdbx_seq_one_letter_code
_entity_poly.pdbx_strand_id
1 'polypeptide(L)'
;MRLFTCDHCGQPVHFDNRQCVRCGHQLGFVPDLMAIHALEPDESPNWHLVSEPARHLRFCANADLDICNWLIDAEDQQPYCVACRHNRLVPNTDTEQGIDRWRRIGQAQRHLFYSLLRWNLPHPDRAEDPQGGLVFDFLEDEVQGGTVVPAMTGHEEGLIAIRAAEADDVTREQARTSMNEPYRTLLGHFRHETGHFIWDKLVRDRGQFDAFRAVFGDERADYGAALQAHYDNGPPANWQESFISAYASSHPWEDFAECFAHYLHIVDTLETARSFGLAIDPHRYHDMAAEVDFNPYKAESAEQIVSAWIPLSVAINSIQRSMGQPDSYPFILSPPVVTKLDYIRELIDGA
;
A
#
# COMPACT_ATOMS: atom_id res chain seq x y z
N MET A 1 6.49 -5.21 -6.07
CA MET A 1 6.37 -6.60 -5.63
C MET A 1 7.27 -7.49 -6.42
N ARG A 2 8.06 -8.32 -5.72
CA ARG A 2 8.94 -9.30 -6.35
C ARG A 2 8.22 -10.32 -7.22
N LEU A 3 8.94 -10.89 -8.16
CA LEU A 3 8.48 -12.07 -8.92
C LEU A 3 8.50 -13.28 -7.98
N PHE A 4 7.39 -14.02 -7.90
CA PHE A 4 7.32 -15.27 -7.13
C PHE A 4 7.50 -16.47 -8.06
N THR A 5 7.76 -17.63 -7.47
CA THR A 5 7.97 -18.87 -8.21
C THR A 5 7.21 -19.99 -7.54
N CYS A 6 6.48 -20.78 -8.32
CA CYS A 6 5.92 -22.04 -7.86
C CYS A 6 7.07 -22.98 -7.48
N ASP A 7 7.21 -23.26 -6.19
CA ASP A 7 8.27 -24.10 -5.62
C ASP A 7 8.22 -25.57 -6.09
N HIS A 8 7.08 -26.03 -6.61
CA HIS A 8 6.97 -27.37 -7.22
C HIS A 8 7.55 -27.46 -8.66
N CYS A 9 7.31 -26.46 -9.53
CA CYS A 9 7.63 -26.58 -10.96
C CYS A 9 8.50 -25.45 -11.54
N GLY A 10 8.87 -24.46 -10.74
CA GLY A 10 9.69 -23.33 -11.15
C GLY A 10 8.98 -22.29 -12.01
N GLN A 11 7.67 -22.40 -12.22
CA GLN A 11 6.89 -21.42 -13.01
C GLN A 11 6.84 -20.07 -12.28
N PRO A 12 7.15 -18.95 -12.96
CA PRO A 12 6.86 -17.61 -12.45
C PRO A 12 5.37 -17.45 -12.12
N VAL A 13 5.09 -16.94 -10.92
CA VAL A 13 3.73 -16.66 -10.44
C VAL A 13 3.68 -15.25 -9.84
N HIS A 14 2.48 -14.68 -9.81
CA HIS A 14 2.19 -13.35 -9.29
C HIS A 14 1.51 -13.45 -7.93
N PHE A 15 1.56 -12.36 -7.16
CA PHE A 15 1.13 -12.31 -5.77
C PHE A 15 -0.29 -12.80 -5.51
N ASP A 16 -1.21 -12.54 -6.43
CA ASP A 16 -2.62 -12.93 -6.33
C ASP A 16 -2.94 -14.27 -7.01
N ASN A 17 -1.94 -14.99 -7.56
CA ASN A 17 -2.20 -16.30 -8.13
C ASN A 17 -2.62 -17.29 -7.03
N ARG A 18 -3.67 -18.04 -7.34
CA ARG A 18 -4.26 -19.10 -6.49
C ARG A 18 -3.98 -20.49 -7.03
N GLN A 19 -3.53 -20.59 -8.28
CA GLN A 19 -3.22 -21.85 -8.93
C GLN A 19 -2.05 -21.66 -9.89
N CYS A 20 -1.16 -22.65 -9.96
CA CYS A 20 -0.10 -22.66 -10.95
C CYS A 20 -0.64 -23.11 -12.30
N VAL A 21 -0.59 -22.22 -13.30
CA VAL A 21 -1.07 -22.54 -14.67
C VAL A 21 -0.26 -23.63 -15.38
N ARG A 22 0.93 -23.96 -14.89
CA ARG A 22 1.80 -25.00 -15.49
C ARG A 22 1.57 -26.38 -14.88
N CYS A 23 1.51 -26.49 -13.57
CA CYS A 23 1.43 -27.79 -12.87
C CYS A 23 0.09 -28.04 -12.16
N GLY A 24 -0.84 -27.08 -12.19
CA GLY A 24 -2.19 -27.22 -11.63
C GLY A 24 -2.29 -27.14 -10.10
N HIS A 25 -1.17 -27.08 -9.38
CA HIS A 25 -1.20 -27.01 -7.91
C HIS A 25 -1.89 -25.74 -7.42
N GLN A 26 -2.64 -25.87 -6.33
CA GLN A 26 -3.15 -24.74 -5.57
C GLN A 26 -1.96 -23.97 -4.99
N LEU A 27 -2.08 -22.65 -4.95
CA LEU A 27 -1.07 -21.73 -4.44
C LEU A 27 -1.63 -20.93 -3.28
N GLY A 28 -0.78 -20.66 -2.29
CA GLY A 28 -1.09 -19.74 -1.21
C GLY A 28 0.15 -18.95 -0.79
N PHE A 29 -0.07 -17.71 -0.33
CA PHE A 29 0.99 -16.89 0.23
C PHE A 29 1.17 -17.20 1.72
N VAL A 30 2.40 -17.49 2.12
CA VAL A 30 2.80 -17.79 3.50
C VAL A 30 3.48 -16.53 4.07
N PRO A 31 2.83 -15.76 4.97
CA PRO A 31 3.31 -14.44 5.38
C PRO A 31 4.68 -14.43 6.04
N ASP A 32 4.99 -15.37 6.93
CA ASP A 32 6.28 -15.45 7.63
C ASP A 32 7.45 -15.84 6.70
N LEU A 33 7.18 -16.59 5.63
CA LEU A 33 8.15 -16.90 4.58
C LEU A 33 8.20 -15.82 3.48
N MET A 34 7.24 -14.90 3.50
CA MET A 34 7.01 -13.88 2.48
C MET A 34 6.91 -14.44 1.06
N ALA A 35 6.45 -15.67 0.87
CA ALA A 35 6.51 -16.40 -0.41
C ALA A 35 5.19 -17.07 -0.80
N ILE A 36 5.00 -17.32 -2.10
CA ILE A 36 3.90 -18.16 -2.61
C ILE A 36 4.42 -19.59 -2.72
N HIS A 37 3.66 -20.53 -2.16
CA HIS A 37 3.98 -21.95 -2.18
C HIS A 37 2.89 -22.77 -2.86
N ALA A 38 3.29 -23.86 -3.52
CA ALA A 38 2.39 -24.90 -3.97
C ALA A 38 1.92 -25.76 -2.79
N LEU A 39 0.65 -26.14 -2.85
CA LEU A 39 -0.05 -26.82 -1.77
C LEU A 39 -0.61 -28.16 -2.23
N GLU A 40 -0.59 -29.11 -1.32
CA GLU A 40 -1.31 -30.38 -1.42
C GLU A 40 -2.36 -30.47 -0.30
N PRO A 41 -3.54 -31.05 -0.58
CA PRO A 41 -4.60 -31.16 0.40
C PRO A 41 -4.24 -32.17 1.49
N ASP A 42 -4.58 -31.84 2.74
CA ASP A 42 -4.49 -32.72 3.90
C ASP A 42 -5.93 -33.05 4.41
N GLU A 43 -6.08 -33.45 5.66
CA GLU A 43 -7.38 -33.52 6.33
C GLU A 43 -8.06 -32.15 6.32
N SER A 44 -9.19 -32.05 5.59
CA SER A 44 -9.97 -30.81 5.47
C SER A 44 -10.23 -30.17 6.86
N PRO A 45 -10.00 -28.85 7.03
CA PRO A 45 -9.73 -27.84 5.99
C PRO A 45 -8.24 -27.59 5.71
N ASN A 46 -7.36 -28.49 6.12
CA ASN A 46 -5.92 -28.27 6.14
C ASN A 46 -5.24 -28.60 4.81
N TRP A 47 -4.06 -28.00 4.64
CA TRP A 47 -3.15 -28.12 3.53
C TRP A 47 -1.73 -28.23 4.08
N HIS A 48 -0.81 -28.75 3.28
CA HIS A 48 0.62 -28.63 3.56
C HIS A 48 1.37 -28.08 2.37
N LEU A 49 2.54 -27.51 2.64
CA LEU A 49 3.45 -27.06 1.59
C LEU A 49 4.03 -28.28 0.87
N VAL A 50 4.14 -28.22 -0.46
CA VAL A 50 4.82 -29.28 -1.24
C VAL A 50 6.31 -29.36 -0.84
N SER A 51 6.93 -28.21 -0.57
CA SER A 51 8.34 -28.12 -0.15
C SER A 51 8.59 -28.46 1.32
N GLU A 52 7.57 -28.38 2.17
CA GLU A 52 7.68 -28.65 3.61
C GLU A 52 6.41 -29.36 4.14
N PRO A 53 6.28 -30.68 3.93
CA PRO A 53 5.04 -31.41 4.26
C PRO A 53 4.69 -31.46 5.74
N ALA A 54 5.64 -31.18 6.64
CA ALA A 54 5.40 -31.14 8.09
C ALA A 54 4.66 -29.87 8.54
N ARG A 55 4.57 -28.85 7.68
CA ARG A 55 3.92 -27.59 8.01
C ARG A 55 2.45 -27.63 7.56
N HIS A 56 1.56 -27.77 8.54
CA HIS A 56 0.12 -27.78 8.32
C HIS A 56 -0.43 -26.35 8.39
N LEU A 57 -1.16 -25.98 7.34
CA LEU A 57 -1.69 -24.65 7.11
C LEU A 57 -3.16 -24.77 6.73
N ARG A 58 -3.87 -23.65 6.83
CA ARG A 58 -5.21 -23.50 6.24
C ARG A 58 -5.31 -22.15 5.55
N PHE A 59 -6.24 -22.04 4.62
CA PHE A 59 -6.52 -20.75 4.00
C PHE A 59 -7.18 -19.80 5.02
N CYS A 60 -6.88 -18.51 4.88
CA CYS A 60 -7.68 -17.45 5.47
C CYS A 60 -9.16 -17.67 5.12
N ALA A 61 -10.09 -17.47 6.06
CA ALA A 61 -11.52 -17.67 5.83
C ALA A 61 -12.07 -16.85 4.65
N ASN A 62 -11.47 -15.69 4.33
CA ASN A 62 -11.82 -14.89 3.16
C ASN A 62 -11.44 -15.54 1.82
N ALA A 63 -10.77 -16.70 1.81
CA ALA A 63 -10.51 -17.46 0.60
C ALA A 63 -11.79 -18.06 0.00
N ASP A 64 -12.80 -18.36 0.82
CA ASP A 64 -14.07 -18.97 0.39
C ASP A 64 -14.85 -18.10 -0.60
N LEU A 65 -14.72 -16.77 -0.47
CA LEU A 65 -15.34 -15.78 -1.35
C LEU A 65 -14.40 -15.30 -2.48
N ASP A 66 -13.26 -15.96 -2.64
CA ASP A 66 -12.21 -15.58 -3.57
C ASP A 66 -11.60 -14.20 -3.27
N ILE A 67 -11.62 -13.76 -2.01
CA ILE A 67 -11.08 -12.46 -1.60
C ILE A 67 -9.59 -12.57 -1.26
N CYS A 68 -9.18 -13.61 -0.53
CA CYS A 68 -7.79 -13.79 -0.05
C CYS A 68 -7.16 -15.10 -0.54
N ASN A 69 -5.84 -15.11 -0.76
CA ASN A 69 -5.04 -16.31 -1.07
C ASN A 69 -3.93 -16.56 -0.02
N TRP A 70 -3.98 -15.90 1.13
CA TRP A 70 -2.98 -16.07 2.19
C TRP A 70 -3.34 -17.24 3.11
N LEU A 71 -2.29 -17.86 3.64
CA LEU A 71 -2.35 -18.99 4.55
C LEU A 71 -2.12 -18.53 5.99
N ILE A 72 -2.56 -19.37 6.91
CA ILE A 72 -2.32 -19.28 8.36
C ILE A 72 -2.01 -20.68 8.89
N ASP A 73 -1.33 -20.74 10.03
CA ASP A 73 -1.06 -22.01 10.68
C ASP A 73 -2.38 -22.72 11.03
N ALA A 74 -2.43 -24.04 10.86
CA ALA A 74 -3.64 -24.82 11.10
C ALA A 74 -4.18 -24.64 12.53
N GLU A 75 -3.27 -24.47 13.50
CA GLU A 75 -3.56 -24.28 14.92
C GLU A 75 -3.85 -22.82 15.32
N ASP A 76 -3.72 -21.85 14.40
CA ASP A 76 -4.06 -20.45 14.69
C ASP A 76 -5.55 -20.37 15.06
N GLN A 77 -5.83 -19.77 16.21
CA GLN A 77 -7.20 -19.59 16.70
C GLN A 77 -7.98 -18.53 15.91
N GLN A 78 -7.27 -17.62 15.23
CA GLN A 78 -7.88 -16.61 14.38
C GLN A 78 -8.18 -17.19 12.99
N PRO A 79 -9.42 -17.09 12.48
CA PRO A 79 -9.74 -17.63 11.16
C PRO A 79 -9.15 -16.82 10.00
N TYR A 80 -8.60 -15.64 10.27
CA TYR A 80 -8.12 -14.68 9.27
C TYR A 80 -6.60 -14.52 9.30
N CYS A 81 -6.00 -14.35 8.11
CA CYS A 81 -4.58 -14.02 7.99
C CYS A 81 -4.22 -12.66 8.61
N VAL A 82 -2.92 -12.41 8.78
CA VAL A 82 -2.39 -11.18 9.40
C VAL A 82 -2.90 -9.90 8.74
N ALA A 83 -3.20 -9.90 7.43
CA ALA A 83 -3.85 -8.75 6.78
C ALA A 83 -5.36 -8.68 7.11
N CYS A 84 -6.10 -9.79 6.92
CA CYS A 84 -7.55 -9.78 7.01
C CYS A 84 -8.10 -9.64 8.43
N ARG A 85 -7.33 -9.99 9.48
CA ARG A 85 -7.76 -9.84 10.88
C ARG A 85 -7.97 -8.38 11.32
N HIS A 86 -7.46 -7.43 10.53
CA HIS A 86 -7.65 -6.00 10.76
C HIS A 86 -9.00 -5.47 10.25
N ASN A 87 -9.83 -6.28 9.60
CA ASN A 87 -11.10 -5.81 9.02
C ASN A 87 -12.24 -5.96 10.03
N ARG A 88 -12.83 -4.84 10.46
CA ARG A 88 -14.01 -4.82 11.34
C ARG A 88 -15.30 -4.71 10.54
N LEU A 89 -15.37 -3.76 9.61
CA LEU A 89 -16.49 -3.65 8.67
C LEU A 89 -16.02 -3.97 7.25
N VAL A 90 -16.79 -4.80 6.56
CA VAL A 90 -16.52 -5.26 5.19
C VAL A 90 -17.73 -5.00 4.30
N PRO A 91 -17.54 -4.89 2.97
CA PRO A 91 -18.66 -4.70 2.04
C PRO A 91 -19.69 -5.83 2.11
N ASN A 92 -20.93 -5.56 1.68
CA ASN A 92 -22.02 -6.51 1.77
C ASN A 92 -21.80 -7.77 0.88
N THR A 93 -21.50 -8.90 1.50
CA THR A 93 -21.24 -10.18 0.81
C THR A 93 -22.47 -10.89 0.29
N ASP A 94 -23.69 -10.43 0.60
CA ASP A 94 -24.92 -11.00 0.04
C ASP A 94 -25.17 -10.55 -1.41
N THR A 95 -24.30 -9.68 -1.94
CA THR A 95 -24.37 -9.15 -3.31
C THR A 95 -23.08 -9.40 -4.07
N GLU A 96 -23.19 -9.69 -5.37
CA GLU A 96 -22.02 -9.84 -6.25
C GLU A 96 -21.17 -8.57 -6.28
N GLN A 97 -21.81 -7.40 -6.31
CA GLN A 97 -21.13 -6.11 -6.26
C GLN A 97 -20.30 -5.93 -4.98
N GLY A 98 -20.86 -6.24 -3.80
CA GLY A 98 -20.12 -6.11 -2.55
C GLY A 98 -18.96 -7.11 -2.47
N ILE A 99 -19.14 -8.34 -2.94
CA ILE A 99 -18.03 -9.32 -3.05
C ILE A 99 -16.93 -8.78 -3.97
N ASP A 100 -17.26 -8.27 -5.15
CA ASP A 100 -16.27 -7.74 -6.11
C ASP A 100 -15.51 -6.52 -5.56
N ARG A 101 -16.22 -5.62 -4.86
CA ARG A 101 -15.58 -4.52 -4.13
C ARG A 101 -14.61 -5.06 -3.09
N TRP A 102 -15.02 -6.05 -2.30
CA TRP A 102 -14.17 -6.64 -1.28
C TRP A 102 -12.96 -7.36 -1.89
N ARG A 103 -13.08 -8.04 -3.03
CA ARG A 103 -11.91 -8.63 -3.73
C ARG A 103 -10.84 -7.58 -4.05
N ARG A 104 -11.24 -6.44 -4.62
CA ARG A 104 -10.34 -5.34 -4.99
C ARG A 104 -9.74 -4.65 -3.77
N ILE A 105 -10.55 -4.38 -2.75
CA ILE A 105 -10.10 -3.82 -1.46
C ILE A 105 -9.10 -4.76 -0.80
N GLY A 106 -9.43 -6.04 -0.71
CA GLY A 106 -8.57 -7.07 -0.12
C GLY A 106 -7.24 -7.20 -0.86
N GLN A 107 -7.23 -7.08 -2.19
CA GLN A 107 -5.99 -7.07 -2.97
C GLN A 107 -5.10 -5.87 -2.61
N ALA A 108 -5.67 -4.66 -2.60
CA ALA A 108 -4.94 -3.46 -2.20
C ALA A 108 -4.42 -3.55 -0.75
N GLN A 109 -5.25 -4.04 0.17
CA GLN A 109 -4.84 -4.27 1.55
C GLN A 109 -3.67 -5.25 1.66
N ARG A 110 -3.71 -6.39 0.96
CA ARG A 110 -2.60 -7.37 0.99
C ARG A 110 -1.31 -6.79 0.40
N HIS A 111 -1.39 -5.93 -0.61
CA HIS A 111 -0.22 -5.21 -1.12
C HIS A 111 0.37 -4.25 -0.06
N LEU A 112 -0.45 -3.53 0.69
CA LEU A 112 0.02 -2.72 1.82
C LEU A 112 0.71 -3.62 2.87
N PHE A 113 0.05 -4.69 3.31
CA PHE A 113 0.60 -5.58 4.34
C PHE A 113 1.87 -6.28 3.88
N TYR A 114 2.02 -6.58 2.59
CA TYR A 114 3.29 -7.07 2.07
C TYR A 114 4.44 -6.13 2.46
N SER A 115 4.29 -4.82 2.23
CA SER A 115 5.32 -3.83 2.55
C SER A 115 5.51 -3.69 4.07
N LEU A 116 4.42 -3.65 4.84
CA LEU A 116 4.50 -3.62 6.31
C LEU A 116 5.30 -4.81 6.87
N LEU A 117 5.02 -6.02 6.39
CA LEU A 117 5.72 -7.24 6.80
C LEU A 117 7.18 -7.25 6.34
N ARG A 118 7.49 -6.74 5.14
CA ARG A 118 8.87 -6.66 4.64
C ARG A 118 9.77 -5.78 5.50
N TRP A 119 9.23 -4.70 6.04
CA TRP A 119 9.94 -3.81 6.96
C TRP A 119 9.72 -4.15 8.44
N ASN A 120 8.90 -5.17 8.74
CA ASN A 120 8.49 -5.50 10.10
C ASN A 120 7.91 -4.27 10.85
N LEU A 121 7.14 -3.44 10.14
CA LEU A 121 6.51 -2.25 10.72
C LEU A 121 5.44 -2.65 11.76
N PRO A 122 5.23 -1.86 12.82
CA PRO A 122 4.21 -2.16 13.81
C PRO A 122 2.82 -2.14 13.18
N HIS A 123 2.04 -3.19 13.43
CA HIS A 123 0.66 -3.32 12.99
C HIS A 123 -0.17 -4.15 14.01
N PRO A 124 -0.17 -3.79 15.31
CA PRO A 124 -1.02 -4.49 16.27
C PRO A 124 -2.49 -4.35 15.86
N ASP A 125 -3.24 -5.45 15.88
CA ASP A 125 -4.68 -5.41 15.66
C ASP A 125 -5.43 -4.99 16.94
N ARG A 126 -6.76 -4.95 16.90
CA ARG A 126 -7.60 -4.59 18.06
C ARG A 126 -7.68 -5.66 19.15
N ALA A 127 -7.24 -6.89 18.88
CA ALA A 127 -7.11 -7.91 19.91
C ALA A 127 -5.81 -7.70 20.72
N GLU A 128 -4.73 -7.26 20.06
CA GLU A 128 -3.45 -6.94 20.69
C GLU A 128 -3.43 -5.56 21.37
N ASP A 129 -3.98 -4.53 20.70
CA ASP A 129 -4.14 -3.17 21.21
C ASP A 129 -5.58 -2.69 21.01
N PRO A 130 -6.46 -2.87 22.02
CA PRO A 130 -7.87 -2.51 21.89
C PRO A 130 -8.14 -1.03 21.63
N GLN A 131 -7.24 -0.12 22.03
CA GLN A 131 -7.45 1.33 21.95
C GLN A 131 -6.79 1.96 20.72
N GLY A 132 -5.56 1.57 20.40
CA GLY A 132 -4.78 2.14 19.31
C GLY A 132 -4.36 1.13 18.24
N GLY A 133 -4.93 -0.07 18.22
CA GLY A 133 -4.66 -1.09 17.21
C GLY A 133 -5.24 -0.71 15.85
N LEU A 134 -4.55 -1.10 14.79
CA LEU A 134 -4.97 -0.88 13.41
C LEU A 134 -6.27 -1.64 13.15
N VAL A 135 -7.25 -0.97 12.56
CA VAL A 135 -8.51 -1.57 12.14
C VAL A 135 -9.08 -0.84 10.94
N PHE A 136 -9.59 -1.59 9.97
CA PHE A 136 -10.20 -1.07 8.76
C PHE A 136 -11.72 -1.24 8.79
N ASP A 137 -12.41 -0.16 8.43
CA ASP A 137 -13.83 -0.15 8.13
C ASP A 137 -14.04 0.19 6.66
N PHE A 138 -14.57 -0.76 5.89
CA PHE A 138 -14.94 -0.56 4.50
C PHE A 138 -16.40 -0.13 4.41
N LEU A 139 -16.63 1.18 4.32
CA LEU A 139 -17.95 1.79 4.44
C LEU A 139 -18.70 1.79 3.10
N GLU A 140 -19.95 1.33 3.10
CA GLU A 140 -20.85 1.47 1.94
C GLU A 140 -21.57 2.81 1.94
N ASP A 141 -21.89 3.31 0.76
CA ASP A 141 -22.69 4.53 0.63
C ASP A 141 -24.12 4.31 1.12
N GLU A 142 -24.69 5.31 1.77
CA GLU A 142 -26.08 5.26 2.21
C GLU A 142 -27.03 5.73 1.10
N VAL A 143 -28.23 5.16 1.03
CA VAL A 143 -29.29 5.65 0.14
C VAL A 143 -30.38 6.30 0.96
N GLN A 144 -30.45 7.63 0.91
CA GLN A 144 -31.44 8.43 1.62
C GLN A 144 -32.42 9.05 0.61
N GLY A 145 -33.68 8.59 0.62
CA GLY A 145 -34.73 9.12 -0.26
C GLY A 145 -34.43 9.00 -1.76
N GLY A 146 -33.67 7.98 -2.17
CA GLY A 146 -33.24 7.78 -3.55
C GLY A 146 -31.97 8.56 -3.95
N THR A 147 -31.37 9.31 -3.02
CA THR A 147 -30.08 9.97 -3.21
C THR A 147 -28.98 9.16 -2.53
N VAL A 148 -27.87 8.94 -3.24
CA VAL A 148 -26.68 8.29 -2.67
C VAL A 148 -25.91 9.33 -1.87
N VAL A 149 -25.70 9.04 -0.58
CA VAL A 149 -24.84 9.80 0.33
C VAL A 149 -23.52 9.05 0.44
N PRO A 150 -22.41 9.60 -0.11
CA PRO A 150 -21.10 8.98 -0.04
C PRO A 150 -20.67 8.71 1.41
N ALA A 151 -20.13 7.51 1.67
CA ALA A 151 -19.45 7.28 2.93
C ALA A 151 -18.18 8.15 3.02
N MET A 152 -17.89 8.65 4.22
CA MET A 152 -16.71 9.47 4.48
C MET A 152 -15.51 8.59 4.81
N THR A 153 -14.42 8.79 4.09
CA THR A 153 -13.11 8.21 4.41
C THR A 153 -12.40 9.08 5.46
N GLY A 154 -11.62 8.46 6.32
CA GLY A 154 -10.66 9.13 7.20
C GLY A 154 -9.99 8.17 8.17
N HIS A 155 -9.26 8.73 9.13
CA HIS A 155 -8.56 7.97 10.17
C HIS A 155 -8.79 8.57 11.56
N GLU A 156 -8.77 7.73 12.60
CA GLU A 156 -8.87 8.15 14.00
C GLU A 156 -8.31 7.06 14.94
N GLU A 157 -7.21 7.34 15.65
CA GLU A 157 -6.62 6.42 16.67
C GLU A 157 -6.54 4.95 16.20
N GLY A 158 -5.93 4.75 15.02
CA GLY A 158 -5.77 3.44 14.39
C GLY A 158 -6.98 2.87 13.66
N LEU A 159 -8.16 3.52 13.74
CA LEU A 159 -9.25 3.26 12.81
C LEU A 159 -8.92 3.91 11.46
N ILE A 160 -9.05 3.16 10.37
CA ILE A 160 -9.00 3.66 8.99
C ILE A 160 -10.31 3.29 8.30
N ALA A 161 -11.11 4.29 7.96
CA ALA A 161 -12.34 4.13 7.21
C ALA A 161 -12.06 4.38 5.72
N ILE A 162 -12.36 3.42 4.85
CA ILE A 162 -12.25 3.60 3.39
C ILE A 162 -13.61 3.36 2.76
N ARG A 163 -14.08 4.31 1.95
CA ARG A 163 -15.30 4.15 1.16
C ARG A 163 -15.17 2.98 0.18
N ALA A 164 -15.99 1.95 0.34
CA ALA A 164 -15.96 0.72 -0.46
C ALA A 164 -16.20 0.97 -1.96
N ALA A 165 -16.97 2.00 -2.30
CA ALA A 165 -17.21 2.41 -3.68
C ALA A 165 -15.92 2.85 -4.42
N GLU A 166 -14.83 3.16 -3.72
CA GLU A 166 -13.52 3.42 -4.35
C GLU A 166 -12.91 2.17 -5.01
N ALA A 167 -13.43 0.98 -4.74
CA ALA A 167 -13.08 -0.22 -5.51
C ALA A 167 -13.55 -0.13 -6.98
N ASP A 168 -14.55 0.72 -7.28
CA ASP A 168 -15.10 0.92 -8.61
C ASP A 168 -14.30 2.00 -9.39
N ASP A 169 -13.84 1.66 -10.59
CA ASP A 169 -12.96 2.53 -11.38
C ASP A 169 -13.64 3.86 -11.75
N VAL A 170 -14.94 3.81 -12.05
CA VAL A 170 -15.75 5.01 -12.36
C VAL A 170 -15.78 5.96 -11.18
N THR A 171 -16.03 5.44 -9.97
CA THR A 171 -16.06 6.24 -8.75
C THR A 171 -14.70 6.87 -8.47
N ARG A 172 -13.59 6.13 -8.66
CA ARG A 172 -12.25 6.69 -8.50
C ARG A 172 -11.93 7.78 -9.51
N GLU A 173 -12.27 7.60 -10.78
CA GLU A 173 -12.01 8.63 -11.80
C GLU A 173 -12.85 9.89 -11.59
N GLN A 174 -14.09 9.74 -11.12
CA GLN A 174 -14.92 10.86 -10.69
C GLN A 174 -14.30 11.60 -9.52
N ALA A 175 -13.91 10.88 -8.46
CA ALA A 175 -13.25 11.46 -7.28
C ALA A 175 -11.93 12.15 -7.65
N ARG A 176 -11.08 11.48 -8.44
CA ARG A 176 -9.81 12.04 -8.92
C ARG A 176 -10.02 13.37 -9.65
N THR A 177 -11.03 13.43 -10.52
CA THR A 177 -11.34 14.65 -11.28
C THR A 177 -11.94 15.74 -10.39
N SER A 178 -12.87 15.40 -9.49
CA SER A 178 -13.53 16.37 -8.62
C SER A 178 -12.59 16.96 -7.57
N MET A 179 -11.62 16.18 -7.10
CA MET A 179 -10.60 16.59 -6.14
C MET A 179 -9.35 17.18 -6.80
N ASN A 180 -9.33 17.27 -8.15
CA ASN A 180 -8.18 17.71 -8.92
C ASN A 180 -6.88 16.95 -8.57
N GLU A 181 -7.01 15.65 -8.30
CA GLU A 181 -5.90 14.76 -7.97
C GLU A 181 -5.23 14.26 -9.25
N PRO A 182 -3.89 14.26 -9.33
CA PRO A 182 -3.18 13.75 -10.50
C PRO A 182 -3.22 12.22 -10.60
N TYR A 183 -3.47 11.54 -9.48
CA TYR A 183 -3.42 10.09 -9.35
C TYR A 183 -4.28 9.64 -8.16
N ARG A 184 -5.18 8.67 -8.37
CA ARG A 184 -5.96 8.05 -7.28
C ARG A 184 -6.05 6.54 -7.48
N THR A 185 -5.52 5.77 -6.54
CA THR A 185 -5.64 4.30 -6.52
C THR A 185 -6.00 3.83 -5.13
N LEU A 186 -6.69 2.70 -5.06
CA LEU A 186 -7.09 2.12 -3.78
C LEU A 186 -5.87 1.81 -2.89
N LEU A 187 -4.79 1.28 -3.47
CA LEU A 187 -3.53 1.03 -2.74
C LEU A 187 -2.86 2.33 -2.28
N GLY A 188 -2.87 3.38 -3.12
CA GLY A 188 -2.36 4.70 -2.72
C GLY A 188 -3.09 5.24 -1.49
N HIS A 189 -4.42 5.12 -1.50
CA HIS A 189 -5.27 5.53 -0.39
C HIS A 189 -4.99 4.74 0.89
N PHE A 190 -4.91 3.41 0.80
CA PHE A 190 -4.50 2.56 1.92
C PHE A 190 -3.15 3.00 2.52
N ARG A 191 -2.17 3.30 1.67
CA ARG A 191 -0.84 3.72 2.12
C ARG A 191 -0.87 5.09 2.78
N HIS A 192 -1.65 6.03 2.26
CA HIS A 192 -1.83 7.35 2.85
C HIS A 192 -2.43 7.25 4.25
N GLU A 193 -3.60 6.61 4.39
CA GLU A 193 -4.28 6.49 5.69
C GLU A 193 -3.46 5.68 6.70
N THR A 194 -2.75 4.64 6.24
CA THR A 194 -1.84 3.88 7.10
C THR A 194 -0.61 4.70 7.48
N GLY A 195 -0.23 5.70 6.69
CA GLY A 195 0.79 6.68 7.03
C GLY A 195 0.45 7.41 8.33
N HIS A 196 -0.79 7.83 8.52
CA HIS A 196 -1.24 8.46 9.78
C HIS A 196 -1.12 7.51 10.97
N PHE A 197 -1.50 6.24 10.81
CA PHE A 197 -1.31 5.22 11.85
C PHE A 197 0.18 4.99 12.18
N ILE A 198 1.04 4.94 11.16
CA ILE A 198 2.49 4.78 11.35
C ILE A 198 3.09 6.03 12.02
N TRP A 199 2.58 7.22 11.73
CA TRP A 199 2.96 8.44 12.44
C TRP A 199 2.65 8.33 13.93
N ASP A 200 1.46 7.85 14.29
CA ASP A 200 1.10 7.62 15.69
C ASP A 200 2.11 6.67 16.37
N LYS A 201 2.39 5.52 15.75
CA LYS A 201 3.25 4.48 16.36
C LYS A 201 4.73 4.82 16.39
N LEU A 202 5.25 5.52 15.38
CA LEU A 202 6.69 5.75 15.24
C LEU A 202 7.10 7.18 15.62
N VAL A 203 6.20 8.16 15.56
CA VAL A 203 6.51 9.55 15.93
C VAL A 203 5.89 9.89 17.28
N ARG A 204 4.56 9.86 17.38
CA ARG A 204 3.82 10.31 18.58
C ARG A 204 4.15 9.48 19.80
N ASP A 205 3.97 8.16 19.70
CA ASP A 205 4.10 7.23 20.82
C ASP A 205 5.57 7.06 21.26
N ARG A 206 6.53 7.40 20.38
CA ARG A 206 7.97 7.42 20.67
C ARG A 206 8.49 8.79 21.09
N GLY A 207 7.66 9.83 21.09
CA GLY A 207 8.04 11.20 21.44
C GLY A 207 9.02 11.87 20.47
N GLN A 208 9.04 11.47 19.19
CA GLN A 208 9.98 11.96 18.16
C GLN A 208 9.52 13.27 17.48
N PHE A 209 8.77 14.11 18.20
CA PHE A 209 8.18 15.33 17.63
C PHE A 209 9.22 16.34 17.14
N ASP A 210 10.34 16.50 17.82
CA ASP A 210 11.34 17.50 17.44
C ASP A 210 12.00 17.17 16.09
N ALA A 211 12.32 15.88 15.87
CA ALA A 211 12.86 15.40 14.60
C ALA A 211 11.82 15.53 13.48
N PHE A 212 10.55 15.17 13.76
CA PHE A 212 9.45 15.35 12.82
C PHE A 212 9.28 16.82 12.41
N ARG A 213 9.21 17.74 13.38
CA ARG A 213 8.98 19.17 13.12
C ARG A 213 10.12 19.82 12.36
N ALA A 214 11.35 19.33 12.52
CA ALA A 214 12.49 19.80 11.75
C ALA A 214 12.35 19.51 10.24
N VAL A 215 11.57 18.50 9.86
CA VAL A 215 11.42 18.02 8.48
C VAL A 215 10.06 18.39 7.86
N PHE A 216 8.97 18.22 8.60
CA PHE A 216 7.58 18.39 8.11
C PHE A 216 6.90 19.67 8.61
N GLY A 217 7.48 20.35 9.60
CA GLY A 217 6.88 21.53 10.22
C GLY A 217 6.00 21.22 11.44
N ASP A 218 5.33 22.25 11.96
CA ASP A 218 4.61 22.18 13.25
C ASP A 218 3.20 21.61 13.09
N GLU A 219 3.03 20.36 13.49
CA GLU A 219 1.76 19.61 13.42
C GLU A 219 0.70 20.10 14.42
N ARG A 220 1.04 21.02 15.32
CA ARG A 220 0.08 21.56 16.30
C ARG A 220 -0.87 22.60 15.70
N ALA A 221 -0.71 22.93 14.42
CA ALA A 221 -1.69 23.72 13.68
C ALA A 221 -3.07 23.06 13.78
N ASP A 222 -4.14 23.87 13.80
CA ASP A 222 -5.49 23.32 13.83
C ASP A 222 -5.78 22.61 12.51
N TYR A 223 -5.91 21.28 12.59
CA TYR A 223 -6.06 20.42 11.42
C TYR A 223 -7.27 20.80 10.56
N GLY A 224 -8.43 21.02 11.18
CA GLY A 224 -9.66 21.37 10.46
C GLY A 224 -9.56 22.73 9.77
N ALA A 225 -9.00 23.74 10.45
CA ALA A 225 -8.80 25.06 9.88
C ALA A 225 -7.77 25.05 8.75
N ALA A 226 -6.71 24.24 8.86
CA ALA A 226 -5.68 24.09 7.84
C ALA A 226 -6.24 23.46 6.55
N LEU A 227 -7.03 22.38 6.68
CA LEU A 227 -7.71 21.76 5.54
C LEU A 227 -8.74 22.70 4.91
N GLN A 228 -9.54 23.40 5.71
CA GLN A 228 -10.50 24.38 5.20
C GLN A 228 -9.79 25.49 4.41
N ALA A 229 -8.68 26.02 4.94
CA ALA A 229 -7.88 27.03 4.24
C ALA A 229 -7.32 26.51 2.91
N HIS A 230 -6.90 25.24 2.85
CA HIS A 230 -6.46 24.60 1.62
C HIS A 230 -7.59 24.47 0.59
N TYR A 231 -8.79 24.04 1.00
CA TYR A 231 -9.93 23.96 0.08
C TYR A 231 -10.41 25.31 -0.43
N ASP A 232 -10.35 26.35 0.42
CA ASP A 232 -10.79 27.70 0.06
C ASP A 232 -9.80 28.43 -0.85
N ASN A 233 -8.48 28.24 -0.62
CA ASN A 233 -7.44 29.03 -1.28
C ASN A 233 -6.56 28.24 -2.25
N GLY A 234 -6.61 26.91 -2.21
CA GLY A 234 -5.68 26.03 -2.90
C GLY A 234 -4.30 25.95 -2.21
N PRO A 235 -3.36 25.17 -2.78
CA PRO A 235 -2.00 25.09 -2.28
C PRO A 235 -1.22 26.40 -2.53
N PRO A 236 -0.14 26.68 -1.77
CA PRO A 236 0.78 27.77 -2.06
C PRO A 236 1.32 27.69 -3.49
N ALA A 237 1.50 28.82 -4.19
CA ALA A 237 1.85 28.83 -5.61
C ALA A 237 3.14 28.07 -5.98
N ASN A 238 4.08 27.96 -5.04
CA ASN A 238 5.36 27.26 -5.19
C ASN A 238 5.42 25.94 -4.40
N TRP A 239 4.26 25.31 -4.11
CA TRP A 239 4.21 24.08 -3.32
C TRP A 239 5.11 22.97 -3.88
N GLN A 240 5.26 22.88 -5.21
CA GLN A 240 6.08 21.86 -5.90
C GLN A 240 7.56 21.92 -5.51
N GLU A 241 8.04 23.05 -4.98
CA GLU A 241 9.41 23.18 -4.52
C GLU A 241 9.65 22.38 -3.23
N SER A 242 8.60 22.14 -2.43
CA SER A 242 8.73 21.57 -1.07
C SER A 242 7.85 20.35 -0.78
N PHE A 243 6.78 20.13 -1.54
CA PHE A 243 5.77 19.10 -1.25
C PHE A 243 5.61 18.15 -2.44
N ILE A 244 5.39 16.87 -2.14
CA ILE A 244 5.21 15.83 -3.17
C ILE A 244 3.90 16.02 -3.95
N SER A 245 2.86 16.52 -3.28
CA SER A 245 1.55 16.80 -3.86
C SER A 245 1.02 18.15 -3.36
N ALA A 246 0.00 18.68 -4.05
CA ALA A 246 -0.70 19.87 -3.58
C ALA A 246 -1.33 19.64 -2.20
N TYR A 247 -1.91 18.47 -1.98
CA TYR A 247 -2.59 18.11 -0.74
C TYR A 247 -1.61 17.98 0.43
N ALA A 248 -0.39 17.49 0.20
CA ALA A 248 0.69 17.48 1.19
C ALA A 248 1.00 18.87 1.77
N SER A 249 0.70 19.96 1.05
CA SER A 249 0.90 21.33 1.57
C SER A 249 -0.19 21.78 2.55
N SER A 250 -1.23 20.99 2.78
CA SER A 250 -2.39 21.36 3.59
C SER A 250 -2.10 21.28 5.10
N HIS A 251 -1.34 20.29 5.54
CA HIS A 251 -0.99 20.07 6.95
C HIS A 251 0.27 19.19 7.08
N PRO A 252 1.11 19.35 8.12
CA PRO A 252 2.28 18.48 8.34
C PRO A 252 1.95 16.98 8.44
N TRP A 253 0.78 16.61 8.97
CA TRP A 253 0.32 15.22 8.96
C TRP A 253 0.06 14.71 7.54
N GLU A 254 -0.58 15.51 6.68
CA GLU A 254 -0.82 15.15 5.28
C GLU A 254 0.48 15.06 4.49
N ASP A 255 1.43 15.96 4.74
CA ASP A 255 2.77 15.90 4.13
C ASP A 255 3.50 14.60 4.48
N PHE A 256 3.42 14.17 5.74
CA PHE A 256 3.99 12.90 6.18
C PHE A 256 3.28 11.70 5.55
N ALA A 257 1.96 11.65 5.60
CA ALA A 257 1.18 10.55 5.05
C ALA A 257 1.38 10.39 3.54
N GLU A 258 1.41 11.50 2.80
CA GLU A 258 1.73 11.52 1.36
C GLU A 258 3.15 11.04 1.10
N CYS A 259 4.15 11.56 1.81
CA CYS A 259 5.54 11.13 1.64
C CYS A 259 5.72 9.64 2.00
N PHE A 260 5.05 9.15 3.06
CA PHE A 260 5.06 7.73 3.44
C PHE A 260 4.45 6.86 2.34
N ALA A 261 3.30 7.26 1.80
CA ALA A 261 2.65 6.55 0.71
C ALA A 261 3.52 6.49 -0.55
N HIS A 262 4.21 7.59 -0.86
CA HIS A 262 5.15 7.67 -1.96
C HIS A 262 6.41 6.84 -1.73
N TYR A 263 6.96 6.81 -0.52
CA TYR A 263 8.11 5.96 -0.19
C TYR A 263 7.79 4.48 -0.45
N LEU A 264 6.64 4.01 0.05
CA LEU A 264 6.12 2.66 -0.20
C LEU A 264 5.92 2.39 -1.70
N HIS A 265 5.32 3.35 -2.42
CA HIS A 265 5.14 3.25 -3.87
C HIS A 265 6.46 3.02 -4.60
N ILE A 266 7.46 3.85 -4.30
CA ILE A 266 8.75 3.83 -4.98
C ILE A 266 9.46 2.50 -4.68
N VAL A 267 9.60 2.14 -3.40
CA VAL A 267 10.29 0.90 -2.98
C VAL A 267 9.64 -0.34 -3.61
N ASP A 268 8.31 -0.45 -3.54
CA ASP A 268 7.61 -1.61 -4.08
C ASP A 268 7.75 -1.70 -5.59
N THR A 269 7.78 -0.57 -6.29
CA THR A 269 7.92 -0.54 -7.75
C THR A 269 9.35 -0.85 -8.17
N LEU A 270 10.35 -0.31 -7.47
CA LEU A 270 11.76 -0.66 -7.67
C LEU A 270 12.00 -2.15 -7.44
N GLU A 271 11.36 -2.77 -6.44
CA GLU A 271 11.46 -4.21 -6.24
C GLU A 271 10.90 -5.00 -7.44
N THR A 272 9.76 -4.56 -7.99
CA THR A 272 9.22 -5.15 -9.22
C THR A 272 10.24 -5.02 -10.34
N ALA A 273 10.77 -3.82 -10.57
CA ALA A 273 11.72 -3.54 -11.63
C ALA A 273 12.98 -4.43 -11.52
N ARG A 274 13.55 -4.54 -10.32
CA ARG A 274 14.66 -5.45 -10.01
C ARG A 274 14.32 -6.89 -10.35
N SER A 275 13.13 -7.36 -9.99
CA SER A 275 12.73 -8.77 -10.19
C SER A 275 12.58 -9.15 -11.66
N PHE A 276 12.30 -8.17 -12.52
CA PHE A 276 12.27 -8.35 -13.97
C PHE A 276 13.61 -8.01 -14.66
N GLY A 277 14.64 -7.61 -13.90
CA GLY A 277 15.92 -7.18 -14.45
C GLY A 277 15.80 -5.95 -15.33
N LEU A 278 14.87 -5.03 -15.01
CA LEU A 278 14.72 -3.79 -15.78
C LEU A 278 15.94 -2.89 -15.53
N ALA A 279 16.58 -2.49 -16.62
CA ALA A 279 17.60 -1.46 -16.66
C ALA A 279 17.20 -0.39 -17.68
N ILE A 280 17.45 0.86 -17.33
CA ILE A 280 17.27 2.03 -18.18
C ILE A 280 18.65 2.35 -18.76
N ASP A 281 18.80 2.26 -20.09
CA ASP A 281 20.04 2.60 -20.81
C ASP A 281 19.71 3.42 -22.08
N PRO A 282 19.47 4.73 -21.93
CA PRO A 282 19.10 5.57 -23.05
C PRO A 282 20.34 5.98 -23.86
N HIS A 283 20.35 5.64 -25.16
CA HIS A 283 21.49 5.76 -26.09
C HIS A 283 22.27 7.09 -26.11
N ARG A 284 21.70 8.21 -25.65
CA ARG A 284 22.34 9.54 -25.66
C ARG A 284 22.27 10.28 -24.33
N TYR A 285 21.68 9.69 -23.30
CA TYR A 285 21.45 10.34 -22.01
C TYR A 285 22.01 9.47 -20.89
N HIS A 286 23.32 9.21 -20.91
CA HIS A 286 23.95 8.26 -19.97
C HIS A 286 23.73 8.62 -18.49
N ASP A 287 23.49 9.88 -18.15
CA ASP A 287 23.14 10.32 -16.78
C ASP A 287 21.76 9.80 -16.33
N MET A 288 20.92 9.34 -17.26
CA MET A 288 19.64 8.69 -17.01
C MET A 288 19.76 7.16 -17.06
N ALA A 289 20.97 6.60 -17.14
CA ALA A 289 21.15 5.17 -17.03
C ALA A 289 20.94 4.74 -15.57
N ALA A 290 20.13 3.71 -15.35
CA ALA A 290 19.85 3.19 -14.02
C ALA A 290 19.53 1.69 -14.06
N GLU A 291 20.09 0.95 -13.12
CA GLU A 291 19.74 -0.43 -12.81
C GLU A 291 19.33 -0.50 -11.34
N VAL A 292 18.36 -1.36 -11.01
CA VAL A 292 17.99 -1.62 -9.61
C VAL A 292 18.78 -2.83 -9.10
N ASP A 293 20.06 -2.63 -8.84
CA ASP A 293 21.02 -3.68 -8.43
C ASP A 293 21.06 -3.91 -6.90
N PHE A 294 20.45 -3.03 -6.11
CA PHE A 294 20.33 -3.10 -4.65
C PHE A 294 18.92 -3.55 -4.21
N ASN A 295 18.76 -4.00 -2.96
CA ASN A 295 17.45 -4.37 -2.43
C ASN A 295 16.74 -3.09 -1.96
N PRO A 296 15.63 -2.65 -2.59
CA PRO A 296 15.01 -1.37 -2.25
C PRO A 296 14.48 -1.29 -0.81
N TYR A 297 14.14 -2.43 -0.20
CA TYR A 297 13.74 -2.51 1.21
C TYR A 297 14.91 -2.37 2.20
N LYS A 298 16.15 -2.36 1.70
CA LYS A 298 17.38 -2.20 2.49
C LYS A 298 18.26 -1.09 1.90
N ALA A 299 17.64 -0.07 1.32
CA ALA A 299 18.37 1.07 0.78
C ALA A 299 19.08 1.83 1.89
N GLU A 300 20.28 2.33 1.60
CA GLU A 300 21.13 3.01 2.57
C GLU A 300 20.79 4.49 2.72
N SER A 301 20.08 5.06 1.74
CA SER A 301 19.63 6.45 1.72
C SER A 301 18.44 6.65 0.79
N ALA A 302 17.67 7.72 1.00
CA ALA A 302 16.67 8.15 0.02
C ALA A 302 17.32 8.51 -1.33
N GLU A 303 18.54 9.03 -1.34
CA GLU A 303 19.25 9.36 -2.58
C GLU A 303 19.49 8.12 -3.45
N GLN A 304 19.83 6.97 -2.85
CA GLN A 304 19.97 5.70 -3.58
C GLN A 304 18.64 5.27 -4.22
N ILE A 305 17.53 5.42 -3.48
CA ILE A 305 16.18 5.14 -3.98
C ILE A 305 15.81 6.09 -5.12
N VAL A 306 15.98 7.39 -4.94
CA VAL A 306 15.60 8.44 -5.89
C VAL A 306 16.43 8.35 -7.17
N SER A 307 17.73 8.09 -7.07
CA SER A 307 18.63 7.92 -8.22
C SER A 307 18.19 6.78 -9.14
N ALA A 308 17.68 5.68 -8.58
CA ALA A 308 17.12 4.57 -9.36
C ALA A 308 15.69 4.86 -9.84
N TRP A 309 14.90 5.58 -9.04
CA TRP A 309 13.49 5.84 -9.33
C TRP A 309 13.25 6.86 -10.44
N ILE A 310 14.02 7.95 -10.48
CA ILE A 310 13.79 9.04 -11.44
C ILE A 310 13.86 8.53 -12.89
N PRO A 311 14.91 7.82 -13.33
CA PRO A 311 14.96 7.33 -14.71
C PRO A 311 13.88 6.30 -15.02
N LEU A 312 13.58 5.41 -14.07
CA LEU A 312 12.54 4.41 -14.22
C LEU A 312 11.15 5.05 -14.38
N SER A 313 10.80 6.02 -13.53
CA SER A 313 9.51 6.70 -13.57
C SER A 313 9.34 7.55 -14.85
N VAL A 314 10.40 8.21 -15.32
CA VAL A 314 10.41 8.92 -16.61
C VAL A 314 10.17 7.94 -17.77
N ALA A 315 10.79 6.76 -17.75
CA ALA A 315 10.59 5.73 -18.75
C ALA A 315 9.16 5.18 -18.71
N ILE A 316 8.64 4.85 -17.53
CA ILE A 316 7.25 4.37 -17.34
C ILE A 316 6.25 5.40 -17.88
N ASN A 317 6.37 6.66 -17.49
CA ASN A 317 5.48 7.72 -17.96
C ASN A 317 5.57 7.90 -19.48
N SER A 318 6.77 7.80 -20.05
CA SER A 318 6.95 7.90 -21.51
C SER A 318 6.31 6.72 -22.26
N ILE A 319 6.40 5.50 -21.71
CA ILE A 319 5.71 4.32 -22.24
C ILE A 319 4.19 4.50 -22.16
N GLN A 320 3.66 4.98 -21.02
CA GLN A 320 2.22 5.25 -20.86
C GLN A 320 1.70 6.27 -21.87
N ARG A 321 2.38 7.42 -22.02
CA ARG A 321 2.03 8.43 -23.02
C ARG A 321 2.07 7.87 -24.44
N SER A 322 3.02 6.98 -24.75
CA SER A 322 3.10 6.32 -26.05
C SER A 322 1.92 5.38 -26.33
N MET A 323 1.28 4.86 -25.28
CA MET A 323 0.04 4.07 -25.34
C MET A 323 -1.24 4.91 -25.20
N GLY A 324 -1.12 6.24 -25.12
CA GLY A 324 -2.26 7.15 -24.93
C GLY A 324 -2.83 7.15 -23.51
N GLN A 325 -2.07 6.66 -22.52
CA GLN A 325 -2.45 6.66 -21.11
C GLN A 325 -1.82 7.85 -20.37
N PRO A 326 -2.45 8.34 -19.28
CA PRO A 326 -1.84 9.34 -18.41
C PRO A 326 -0.59 8.82 -17.72
N ASP A 327 0.23 9.73 -17.22
CA ASP A 327 1.43 9.40 -16.45
C ASP A 327 1.06 8.56 -15.22
N SER A 328 1.76 7.45 -15.00
CA SER A 328 1.55 6.60 -13.82
C SER A 328 2.13 7.20 -12.54
N TYR A 329 3.16 8.05 -12.68
CA TYR A 329 3.78 8.76 -11.57
C TYR A 329 4.07 10.23 -11.96
N PRO A 330 3.07 11.12 -11.90
CA PRO A 330 3.20 12.53 -12.29
C PRO A 330 3.76 13.43 -11.16
N PHE A 331 4.65 12.91 -10.31
CA PHE A 331 5.15 13.62 -9.12
C PHE A 331 6.62 14.03 -9.26
N ILE A 332 7.00 15.11 -8.58
CA ILE A 332 8.35 15.67 -8.61
C ILE A 332 9.02 15.44 -7.25
N LEU A 333 10.19 14.80 -7.27
CA LEU A 333 11.02 14.62 -6.08
C LEU A 333 12.00 15.79 -5.95
N SER A 334 11.51 16.92 -5.41
CA SER A 334 12.37 18.07 -5.12
C SER A 334 13.33 17.77 -3.96
N PRO A 335 14.45 18.51 -3.80
CA PRO A 335 15.40 18.25 -2.72
C PRO A 335 14.76 18.21 -1.31
N PRO A 336 13.81 19.11 -0.94
CA PRO A 336 13.08 18.97 0.33
C PRO A 336 12.25 17.69 0.44
N VAL A 337 11.64 17.22 -0.65
CA VAL A 337 10.91 15.94 -0.66
C VAL A 337 11.87 14.77 -0.47
N VAL A 338 13.06 14.80 -1.08
CA VAL A 338 14.09 13.75 -0.84
C VAL A 338 14.49 13.70 0.63
N THR A 339 14.66 14.84 1.30
CA THR A 339 14.92 14.89 2.75
C THR A 339 13.79 14.26 3.56
N LYS A 340 12.53 14.50 3.19
CA LYS A 340 11.35 13.88 3.83
C LYS A 340 11.32 12.36 3.64
N LEU A 341 11.65 11.89 2.43
CA LEU A 341 11.76 10.46 2.15
C LEU A 341 12.89 9.80 2.96
N ASP A 342 14.00 10.51 3.19
CA ASP A 342 15.10 9.99 4.01
C ASP A 342 14.71 9.91 5.49
N TYR A 343 13.97 10.89 6.00
CA TYR A 343 13.38 10.81 7.34
C TYR A 343 12.46 9.59 7.48
N ILE A 344 11.60 9.31 6.48
CA ILE A 344 10.74 8.12 6.49
C ILE A 344 11.57 6.84 6.49
N ARG A 345 12.63 6.77 5.67
CA ARG A 345 13.56 5.63 5.68
C ARG A 345 14.15 5.42 7.07
N GLU A 346 14.70 6.45 7.68
CA GLU A 346 15.30 6.37 9.03
C GLU A 346 14.28 5.95 10.10
N LEU A 347 13.05 6.45 10.00
CA LEU A 347 11.95 6.09 10.90
C LEU A 347 11.56 4.61 10.76
N ILE A 348 11.53 4.10 9.53
CA ILE A 348 11.25 2.68 9.22
C ILE A 348 12.42 1.78 9.67
N ASP A 349 13.67 2.18 9.40
CA ASP A 349 14.86 1.40 9.78
C ASP A 349 15.03 1.31 11.31
N GLY A 350 14.55 2.32 12.04
CA GLY A 350 14.53 2.35 13.51
C GLY A 350 13.28 1.73 14.15
N ALA A 351 12.36 1.16 13.37
CA ALA A 351 11.08 0.63 13.84
C ALA A 351 11.19 -0.60 14.75
#